data_AF-K1RZV7-F1
#
_entry.id   AF-K1RZV7-F1
#
_cell.length_a   1.000
_cell.length_b   1.000
_cell.length_c   1.000
_cell.angle_alpha   90.00
_cell.angle_beta   90.00
_cell.angle_gamma   90.00
#
_symmetry.space_group_name_H-M   'P 1'
#
loop_
_entity.id
_entity.type
_entity.pdbx_description
1 polymer ?
#
loop_
_entity_poly.entity_id
_entity_poly.type
_entity_poly.pdbx_seq_one_letter_code
_entity_poly.pdbx_strand_id
1 'polypeptide(L)'
;MSKLCLCGHIKNDWKGYTMDLNKIKVYRGNPLMMGATVIGDTVNFAITARLGSKCELVLYEKGKNNEAARIPFENAQVIGNVFAMSIEGLDYKKYDY
;
A
#
# COMPACT_ATOMS: atom_id res chain seq x y z
N MET A 1 -1.22 -3.38 17.99
CA MET A 1 -1.13 -4.83 17.70
C MET A 1 -1.04 -4.97 16.19
N SER A 2 0.18 -5.11 15.66
CA SER A 2 0.45 -5.13 14.23
C SER A 2 -0.02 -6.46 13.63
N LYS A 3 -1.02 -6.42 12.76
CA LYS A 3 -1.60 -7.61 12.15
C LYS A 3 -1.03 -7.78 10.73
N LEU A 4 0.10 -8.47 10.64
CA LEU A 4 0.69 -8.91 9.38
C LEU A 4 0.00 -10.24 9.00
N CYS A 5 -0.89 -10.25 8.01
CA CYS A 5 -1.56 -11.48 7.54
C CYS A 5 -0.98 -11.93 6.20
N LEU A 6 -0.26 -13.06 6.21
CA LEU A 6 0.10 -13.84 5.03
C LEU A 6 -1.09 -14.69 4.55
N CYS A 7 -1.33 -14.62 3.24
CA CYS A 7 -1.85 -15.66 2.34
C CYS A 7 -3.18 -16.37 2.69
N GLY A 8 -4.18 -16.22 1.80
CA GLY A 8 -5.29 -17.18 1.68
C GLY A 8 -6.61 -16.55 1.26
N HIS A 9 -7.04 -16.87 0.03
CA HIS A 9 -8.42 -16.86 -0.50
C HIS A 9 -9.51 -16.24 0.41
N ILE A 10 -9.97 -15.01 0.15
CA ILE A 10 -11.26 -14.52 0.67
C ILE A 10 -12.01 -13.63 -0.35
N LYS A 11 -13.05 -14.25 -0.91
CA LYS A 11 -14.43 -13.76 -1.19
C LYS A 11 -14.62 -12.32 -1.69
N ASN A 12 -15.04 -12.24 -2.97
CA ASN A 12 -15.94 -11.21 -3.50
C ASN A 12 -17.24 -11.18 -2.68
N ASP A 13 -17.34 -10.33 -1.67
CA ASP A 13 -18.58 -9.63 -1.27
C ASP A 13 -18.25 -8.58 -0.19
N TRP A 14 -17.84 -7.37 -0.59
CA TRP A 14 -17.68 -6.24 0.33
C TRP A 14 -18.24 -4.97 -0.31
N LYS A 15 -19.55 -4.72 -0.08
CA LYS A 15 -20.17 -3.42 -0.34
C LYS A 15 -19.81 -2.45 0.80
N GLY A 16 -18.84 -1.57 0.56
CA GLY A 16 -18.58 -0.43 1.44
C GLY A 16 -17.35 0.35 1.00
N TYR A 17 -17.56 1.41 0.19
CA TYR A 17 -16.54 2.39 -0.22
C TYR A 17 -15.29 1.80 -0.89
N THR A 18 -15.42 1.41 -2.15
CA THR A 18 -14.26 1.22 -3.02
C THR A 18 -13.58 2.57 -3.23
N MET A 19 -12.33 2.71 -2.79
CA MET A 19 -11.51 3.84 -3.22
C MET A 19 -11.46 3.84 -4.75
N ASP A 20 -11.69 5.00 -5.38
CA ASP A 20 -11.65 5.12 -6.83
C ASP A 20 -10.21 4.97 -7.31
N LEU A 21 -9.81 3.72 -7.57
CA LEU A 21 -8.45 3.38 -8.00
C LEU A 21 -8.07 4.07 -9.33
N ASN A 22 -9.06 4.57 -10.07
CA ASN A 22 -8.84 5.31 -11.31
C ASN A 22 -8.23 6.71 -11.08
N LYS A 23 -8.25 7.22 -9.85
CA LYS A 23 -7.67 8.52 -9.48
C LYS A 23 -6.29 8.42 -8.85
N ILE A 24 -5.86 7.23 -8.45
CA ILE A 24 -4.52 7.03 -7.89
C ILE A 24 -3.57 6.62 -9.01
N LYS A 25 -2.35 7.12 -8.96
CA LYS A 25 -1.28 6.66 -9.85
C LYS A 25 -0.17 6.06 -9.01
N VAL A 26 0.30 4.90 -9.43
CA VAL A 26 1.31 4.11 -8.72
C VAL A 26 2.60 4.17 -9.53
N TYR A 27 3.69 4.51 -8.85
CA TYR A 27 5.02 4.63 -9.42
C TYR A 27 6.03 3.81 -8.64
N ARG A 28 7.22 3.67 -9.21
CA ARG A 28 8.39 3.14 -8.49
C ARG A 28 8.78 4.11 -7.38
N GLY A 29 8.80 3.64 -6.15
CA GLY A 29 9.19 4.43 -4.99
C GLY A 29 10.70 4.52 -4.81
N ASN A 30 11.11 5.38 -3.89
CA ASN A 30 12.48 5.47 -3.40
C ASN A 30 12.70 4.44 -2.27
N PRO A 31 13.55 3.40 -2.48
CA PRO A 31 13.81 2.37 -1.48
C PRO A 31 14.60 2.88 -0.26
N LEU A 32 15.24 4.05 -0.36
CA LEU A 32 16.01 4.64 0.74
C LEU A 32 15.12 5.33 1.77
N MET A 33 13.88 5.66 1.39
CA MET A 33 12.91 6.35 2.25
C MET A 33 11.96 5.33 2.89
N MET A 34 12.47 4.64 3.90
CA MET A 34 11.76 3.59 4.65
C MET A 34 10.49 4.10 5.35
N GLY A 35 9.51 3.22 5.49
CA GLY A 35 8.21 3.53 6.05
C GLY A 35 7.33 4.28 5.04
N ALA A 36 6.41 5.10 5.55
CA ALA A 36 5.59 5.98 4.73
C ALA A 36 6.08 7.42 4.87
N THR A 37 6.54 8.00 3.77
CA THR A 37 7.03 9.38 3.72
C THR A 37 6.25 10.19 2.69
N VAL A 38 5.72 11.33 3.10
CA VAL A 38 5.03 12.28 2.21
C VAL A 38 6.08 13.09 1.44
N ILE A 39 5.99 13.09 0.11
CA ILE A 39 6.88 13.79 -0.82
C ILE A 39 6.01 14.60 -1.79
N GLY A 40 5.81 15.88 -1.48
CA GLY A 40 4.88 16.74 -2.24
C GLY A 40 3.46 16.17 -2.24
N ASP A 41 2.91 15.94 -3.44
CA ASP A 41 1.58 15.36 -3.66
C ASP A 41 1.57 13.82 -3.69
N THR A 42 2.70 13.20 -3.36
CA THR A 42 2.86 11.74 -3.35
C THR A 42 3.22 11.21 -1.97
N VAL A 43 2.94 9.93 -1.75
CA VAL A 43 3.41 9.21 -0.56
C VAL A 43 4.28 8.04 -1.00
N ASN A 44 5.51 8.03 -0.53
CA ASN A 44 6.45 6.94 -0.73
C ASN A 44 6.33 5.92 0.40
N PHE A 45 6.05 4.68 0.05
CA PHE A 45 6.05 3.52 0.93
C PHE A 45 7.26 2.66 0.61
N ALA A 46 8.15 2.45 1.57
CA ALA A 46 9.22 1.48 1.43
C ALA A 46 9.31 0.55 2.64
N ILE A 47 9.37 -0.76 2.37
CA ILE A 47 9.48 -1.79 3.39
C ILE A 47 10.56 -2.81 3.02
N THR A 48 11.20 -3.40 4.03
CA THR A 48 12.06 -4.56 3.83
C THR A 48 11.25 -5.84 4.01
N ALA A 49 11.29 -6.73 3.02
CA ALA A 49 10.74 -8.07 3.14
C ALA A 49 11.67 -9.09 2.48
N ARG A 50 11.48 -10.38 2.78
CA ARG A 50 12.31 -11.43 2.17
C ARG A 50 12.12 -11.43 0.65
N LEU A 51 13.20 -11.63 -0.10
CA LEU A 51 13.14 -11.80 -1.55
C LEU A 51 12.11 -12.87 -1.94
N GLY A 52 11.25 -12.56 -2.91
CA GLY A 52 10.15 -13.44 -3.34
C GLY A 52 8.88 -13.36 -2.49
N SER A 53 8.84 -12.52 -1.45
CA SER A 53 7.61 -12.24 -0.71
C SER A 53 6.63 -11.46 -1.60
N LYS A 54 5.34 -11.81 -1.52
CA LYS A 54 4.27 -10.99 -2.10
C LYS A 54 3.80 -10.01 -1.04
N CYS A 55 4.21 -8.76 -1.20
CA CYS A 55 3.80 -7.66 -0.33
C CYS A 55 2.67 -6.87 -1.00
N GLU A 56 1.77 -6.34 -0.18
CA GLU A 56 0.66 -5.49 -0.62
C GLU A 56 0.54 -4.34 0.37
N LEU A 57 0.32 -3.13 -0.13
CA LEU A 57 -0.06 -1.99 0.69
C LEU A 57 -1.57 -2.10 0.97
N VAL A 58 -1.95 -2.06 2.24
CA VAL A 58 -3.35 -2.07 2.66
C VAL A 58 -3.69 -0.71 3.24
N LEU A 59 -4.74 -0.09 2.73
CA LEU A 59 -5.22 1.20 3.20
C LEU A 59 -6.49 0.98 4.00
N TYR A 60 -6.56 1.59 5.18
CA TYR A 60 -7.74 1.60 6.04
C TYR A 60 -8.29 3.02 6.10
N GLU A 61 -9.62 3.20 6.06
CA GLU A 61 -10.20 4.51 6.36
C GLU A 61 -10.02 4.84 7.84
N LYS A 62 -9.59 6.06 8.16
CA LYS A 62 -9.37 6.48 9.53
C LYS A 62 -10.64 6.33 10.37
N GLY A 63 -10.55 5.59 11.46
CA GLY A 63 -11.68 5.31 12.36
C GLY A 63 -12.58 4.16 11.92
N LYS A 64 -12.29 3.51 10.79
CA LYS A 64 -12.94 2.25 10.37
C LYS A 64 -11.95 1.10 10.50
N ASN A 65 -12.47 -0.09 10.80
CA ASN A 65 -11.67 -1.33 10.82
C ASN A 65 -11.68 -2.05 9.46
N ASN A 66 -12.38 -1.49 8.47
CA ASN A 66 -12.53 -2.10 7.16
C ASN A 66 -11.45 -1.58 6.22
N GLU A 67 -10.89 -2.50 5.43
CA GLU A 67 -9.93 -2.23 4.38
C GLU A 67 -10.61 -1.43 3.26
N ALA A 68 -10.03 -0.30 2.88
CA ALA A 68 -10.51 0.56 1.81
C ALA A 68 -9.94 0.14 0.44
N ALA A 69 -8.68 -0.29 0.41
CA ALA A 69 -8.00 -0.74 -0.79
C ALA A 69 -6.79 -1.62 -0.45
N ARG A 70 -6.42 -2.49 -1.41
CA ARG A 70 -5.19 -3.28 -1.38
C ARG A 70 -4.45 -3.09 -2.70
N ILE A 71 -3.18 -2.70 -2.64
CA ILE A 71 -2.36 -2.40 -3.80
C ILE A 71 -1.14 -3.33 -3.76
N PRO A 72 -1.03 -4.31 -4.67
CA PRO A 72 0.10 -5.22 -4.70
C PRO A 72 1.37 -4.51 -5.17
N PHE A 73 2.51 -4.85 -4.58
CA PHE A 73 3.80 -4.41 -5.11
C PHE A 73 4.16 -5.22 -6.37
N GLU A 74 4.45 -4.53 -7.46
CA GLU A 74 4.94 -5.14 -8.68
C GLU A 74 6.44 -5.41 -8.63
N ASN A 75 6.95 -6.39 -9.39
CA ASN A 75 8.38 -6.72 -9.41
C ASN A 75 9.28 -5.52 -9.77
N ALA A 76 8.79 -4.60 -10.62
CA ALA A 76 9.52 -3.39 -11.00
C ALA A 76 9.76 -2.42 -9.83
N GLN A 77 9.02 -2.58 -8.73
CA GLN A 77 9.08 -1.78 -7.51
C GLN A 77 10.01 -2.40 -6.44
N VAL A 78 10.63 -3.55 -6.72
CA VAL A 78 11.50 -4.27 -5.79
C VAL A 78 12.97 -4.03 -6.13
N ILE A 79 13.76 -3.62 -5.14
CA ILE A 79 15.22 -3.45 -5.25
C ILE A 79 15.87 -4.28 -4.14
N GLY A 80 16.43 -5.44 -4.52
CA GLY A 80 16.96 -6.40 -3.56
C GLY A 80 15.84 -6.92 -2.65
N ASN A 81 15.95 -6.65 -1.35
CA ASN A 81 14.95 -7.00 -0.33
C ASN A 81 14.01 -5.84 0.04
N VAL A 82 14.07 -4.72 -0.69
CA VAL A 82 13.28 -3.52 -0.42
C VAL A 82 12.17 -3.39 -1.46
N PHE A 83 10.94 -3.27 -0.99
CA PHE A 83 9.75 -3.02 -1.79
C PHE A 83 9.43 -1.54 -1.66
N ALA A 84 9.41 -0.79 -2.76
CA ALA A 84 9.24 0.66 -2.75
C ALA A 84 8.21 1.14 -3.79
N MET A 85 7.16 1.79 -3.32
CA MET A 85 6.04 2.29 -4.12
C MET A 85 5.80 3.75 -3.80
N SER A 86 5.57 4.58 -4.81
CA SER A 86 5.07 5.96 -4.62
C SER A 86 3.66 6.06 -5.17
N ILE A 87 2.75 6.66 -4.40
CA ILE A 87 1.35 6.84 -4.79
C ILE A 87 1.02 8.33 -4.87
N GLU A 88 0.55 8.76 -6.03
CA GLU A 88 0.00 10.10 -6.27
C GLU A 88 -1.53 10.06 -6.15
N GLY A 89 -2.12 11.12 -5.60
CA GLY A 89 -3.58 11.25 -5.46
C GLY A 89 -4.16 10.55 -4.22
N LEU A 90 -3.30 10.06 -3.31
CA LEU A 90 -3.71 9.51 -2.02
C LEU A 90 -3.93 10.62 -0.99
N ASP A 91 -5.14 10.73 -0.45
CA ASP A 91 -5.43 11.62 0.69
C ASP A 91 -4.94 10.98 1.99
N TYR A 92 -3.63 11.06 2.24
CA TYR A 92 -2.94 10.42 3.37
C TYR A 92 -3.44 10.83 4.76
N LYS A 93 -4.31 11.85 4.86
CA LYS A 93 -4.94 12.26 6.14
C LYS A 93 -6.21 11.46 6.43
N LYS A 94 -6.86 10.93 5.39
CA LYS A 94 -8.09 10.11 5.49
C LYS A 94 -7.80 8.63 5.69
N TYR A 95 -6.59 8.17 5.37
CA TYR A 95 -6.23 6.76 5.42
C TYR A 95 -5.16 6.45 6.47
N ASP A 96 -5.26 5.27 7.07
CA ASP A 96 -4.27 4.60 7.91
C ASP A 96 -3.64 3.45 7.11
N TYR A 97 -2.37 3.11 7.37
CA TYR A 97 -1.56 2.23 6.53
C TYR A 97 -0.56 1.38 7.35
#